data_AF-A0A9N9E0D3-F1
#
_entry.id   AF-A0A9N9E0D3-F1
#
_cell.length_a   1.000
_cell.length_b   1.000
_cell.length_c   1.000
_cell.angle_alpha   90.00
_cell.angle_beta   90.00
_cell.angle_gamma   90.00
#
_symmetry.space_group_name_H-M   'P 1'
#
loop_
_entity.id
_entity.type
_entity.pdbx_description
1 polymer ?
#
loop_
_entity_poly.entity_id
_entity_poly.type
_entity_poly.pdbx_seq_one_letter_code
_entity_poly.pdbx_strand_id
1 'polypeptide(L)'
;MSEKCSGCNKKRRLKYGNGDMCTSCYSARFQSINSGNIDVDNLIKSTHGNNPNYRLEWIPFEDFTDIQQVTEGGFSKIFTALWVKGRITRYSGVGFNRAGSEKIVLKVLKDSKNINSEFIKELHNIALTQPNSNRYIIRSYGVSQDPKTKNYIFVMPYIKHGSLREYLSKHFDEVKWMDWGGSKGSK
;
A
#
# COMPACT_ATOMS: atom_id res chain seq x y z
N MET A 1 -26.60 3.05 21.98
CA MET A 1 -25.34 2.39 21.53
C MET A 1 -24.22 2.75 22.51
N SER A 2 -23.46 1.77 23.00
CA SER A 2 -22.37 1.96 23.99
C SER A 2 -21.32 2.97 23.50
N GLU A 3 -20.88 3.92 24.32
CA GLU A 3 -19.75 4.80 23.99
C GLU A 3 -18.37 4.11 24.18
N LYS A 4 -18.36 2.91 24.76
CA LYS A 4 -17.14 2.21 25.17
C LYS A 4 -16.71 1.17 24.13
N CYS A 5 -15.40 1.00 24.00
CA CYS A 5 -14.79 0.00 23.13
C CYS A 5 -15.03 -1.41 23.67
N SER A 6 -15.55 -2.32 22.85
CA SER A 6 -15.76 -3.71 23.24
C SER A 6 -14.47 -4.47 23.57
N GLY A 7 -13.30 -3.98 23.11
CA GLY A 7 -12.00 -4.60 23.38
C GLY A 7 -11.25 -4.08 24.61
N CYS A 8 -11.50 -2.83 25.06
CA CYS A 8 -10.76 -2.25 26.19
C CYS A 8 -11.59 -1.42 27.16
N ASN A 9 -12.91 -1.35 26.96
CA ASN A 9 -13.88 -0.58 27.75
C ASN A 9 -13.59 0.93 27.89
N LYS A 10 -12.58 1.47 27.17
CA LYS A 10 -12.31 2.90 27.10
C LYS A 10 -13.33 3.62 26.21
N LYS A 11 -13.59 4.90 26.51
CA LYS A 11 -14.45 5.75 25.67
C LYS A 11 -13.88 5.85 24.26
N ARG A 12 -14.73 5.66 23.26
CA ARG A 12 -14.34 5.68 21.85
C ARG A 12 -14.44 7.09 21.31
N ARG A 13 -13.41 7.50 20.57
CA ARG A 13 -13.44 8.76 19.79
C ARG A 13 -14.00 8.55 18.37
N LEU A 14 -13.81 7.36 17.80
CA LEU A 14 -14.17 7.01 16.41
C LEU A 14 -14.68 5.56 16.35
N LYS A 15 -15.58 5.25 15.40
CA LYS A 15 -16.18 3.92 15.18
C LYS A 15 -15.43 3.16 14.07
N TYR A 16 -15.03 1.91 14.32
CA TYR A 16 -14.32 1.06 13.35
C TYR A 16 -14.87 -0.37 13.25
N GLY A 17 -14.75 -0.99 12.07
CA GLY A 17 -15.13 -2.38 11.82
C GLY A 17 -16.65 -2.62 11.87
N ASN A 18 -17.11 -3.38 12.85
CA ASN A 18 -18.53 -3.57 13.15
C ASN A 18 -19.15 -2.37 13.90
N GLY A 19 -18.34 -1.37 14.26
CA GLY A 19 -18.79 -0.18 14.95
C GLY A 19 -18.74 -0.28 16.46
N ASP A 20 -17.99 -1.22 17.05
CA ASP A 20 -17.85 -1.44 18.52
C ASP A 20 -16.43 -1.22 19.08
N MET A 21 -15.41 -1.08 18.23
CA MET A 21 -14.00 -1.03 18.67
C MET A 21 -13.35 0.35 18.47
N CYS A 22 -12.34 0.67 19.30
CA CYS A 22 -11.42 1.79 19.07
C CYS A 22 -10.25 1.37 18.16
N THR A 23 -9.51 2.35 17.60
CA THR A 23 -8.40 2.12 16.67
C THR A 23 -7.38 1.12 17.22
N SER A 24 -6.92 1.32 18.46
CA SER A 24 -5.88 0.46 19.05
C SER A 24 -6.33 -0.99 19.20
N CYS A 25 -7.56 -1.24 19.68
CA CYS A 25 -8.10 -2.60 19.79
C CYS A 25 -8.36 -3.25 18.44
N TYR A 26 -8.78 -2.45 17.45
CA TYR A 26 -8.95 -2.92 16.08
C TYR A 26 -7.61 -3.29 15.46
N SER A 27 -6.58 -2.46 15.65
CA SER A 27 -5.23 -2.68 15.15
C SER A 27 -4.53 -3.86 15.84
N ALA A 28 -4.78 -4.07 17.12
CA ALA A 28 -4.23 -5.22 17.86
C ALA A 28 -4.77 -6.58 17.38
N ARG A 29 -5.85 -6.61 16.59
CA ARG A 29 -6.43 -7.86 16.07
C ARG A 29 -5.80 -8.31 14.75
N PHE A 30 -4.99 -7.47 14.10
CA PHE A 30 -4.26 -7.90 12.90
C PHE A 30 -3.31 -9.04 13.24
N GLN A 31 -3.12 -9.96 12.28
CA GLN A 31 -2.16 -11.04 12.40
C GLN A 31 -0.81 -10.49 12.86
N SER A 32 -0.09 -11.28 13.67
CA SER A 32 1.28 -10.97 14.06
C SER A 32 2.10 -10.72 12.79
N ILE A 33 2.50 -9.47 12.60
CA ILE A 33 3.46 -9.11 11.56
C ILE A 33 4.79 -9.73 11.97
N ASN A 34 5.30 -10.63 11.13
CA ASN A 34 6.59 -11.27 11.31
C ASN A 34 7.24 -11.44 9.93
N SER A 35 7.96 -10.42 9.50
CA SER A 35 8.77 -10.48 8.28
C SER A 35 10.14 -11.12 8.52
N GLY A 36 10.46 -11.50 9.76
CA GLY A 36 11.82 -11.82 10.18
C GLY A 36 12.74 -10.60 10.28
N ASN A 37 12.21 -9.38 10.14
CA ASN A 37 12.97 -8.14 10.24
C ASN A 37 12.23 -7.08 11.08
N ILE A 38 12.83 -6.69 12.20
CA ILE A 38 12.20 -5.80 13.18
C ILE A 38 11.90 -4.40 12.64
N ASP A 39 12.72 -3.87 11.74
CA ASP A 39 12.54 -2.53 11.18
C ASP A 39 11.36 -2.48 10.22
N VAL A 40 11.23 -3.51 9.36
CA VAL A 40 10.06 -3.68 8.49
C VAL A 40 8.80 -3.88 9.33
N ASP A 41 8.85 -4.75 10.34
CA ASP A 41 7.72 -5.03 11.20
C ASP A 41 7.24 -3.75 11.92
N ASN A 42 8.16 -2.97 12.47
CA ASN A 42 7.85 -1.71 13.16
C ASN A 42 7.25 -0.68 12.20
N LEU A 43 7.78 -0.60 10.98
CA LEU A 43 7.30 0.30 9.96
C LEU A 43 5.90 -0.07 9.48
N ILE A 44 5.61 -1.35 9.23
CA ILE A 44 4.26 -1.82 8.91
C ILE A 44 3.30 -1.49 10.06
N LYS A 45 3.68 -1.80 11.31
CA LYS A 45 2.89 -1.50 12.52
C LYS A 45 2.59 0.00 12.65
N SER A 46 3.53 0.87 12.29
CA SER A 46 3.33 2.33 12.35
C SER A 46 2.15 2.79 11.48
N THR A 47 1.85 2.07 10.39
CA THR A 47 0.72 2.41 9.51
C THR A 47 -0.65 2.08 10.13
N HIS A 48 -0.71 1.17 11.11
CA HIS A 48 -1.96 0.68 11.69
C HIS A 48 -2.61 1.65 12.68
N GLY A 49 -1.84 2.63 13.20
CA GLY A 49 -2.33 3.62 14.17
C GLY A 49 -2.89 4.90 13.55
N ASN A 50 -2.40 5.27 12.35
CA ASN A 50 -2.60 6.61 11.78
C ASN A 50 -3.88 6.73 10.95
N ASN A 51 -4.26 5.68 10.21
CA ASN A 51 -5.46 5.69 9.38
C ASN A 51 -6.19 4.33 9.47
N PRO A 52 -7.43 4.29 9.96
CA PRO A 52 -8.22 3.04 10.04
C PRO A 52 -8.51 2.41 8.67
N ASN A 53 -8.56 3.23 7.62
CA ASN A 53 -8.91 2.86 6.25
C ASN A 53 -7.69 2.48 5.41
N TYR A 54 -6.48 2.63 5.95
CA TYR A 54 -5.25 2.29 5.24
C TYR A 54 -4.24 1.65 6.19
N ARG A 55 -3.71 0.50 5.78
CA ARG A 55 -2.68 -0.20 6.52
C ARG A 55 -1.87 -1.05 5.56
N LEU A 56 -0.58 -1.14 5.82
CA LEU A 56 0.28 -2.10 5.13
C LEU A 56 0.11 -3.49 5.76
N GLU A 57 0.15 -4.51 4.91
CA GLU A 57 0.26 -5.91 5.31
C GLU A 57 1.68 -6.44 5.03
N TRP A 58 2.18 -7.31 5.90
CA TRP A 58 3.22 -8.24 5.49
C TRP A 58 2.54 -9.36 4.71
N ILE A 59 2.97 -9.59 3.47
CA ILE A 59 2.35 -10.55 2.57
C ILE A 59 3.36 -11.65 2.27
N PRO A 60 3.11 -12.90 2.68
CA PRO A 60 3.98 -14.03 2.37
C PRO A 60 4.15 -14.17 0.85
N PHE A 61 5.37 -14.41 0.39
CA PHE A 61 5.66 -14.47 -1.06
C PHE A 61 4.92 -15.63 -1.73
N GLU A 62 4.72 -16.72 -1.00
CA GLU A 62 3.96 -17.90 -1.41
C GLU A 62 2.47 -17.64 -1.68
N ASP A 63 1.93 -16.49 -1.24
CA ASP A 63 0.56 -16.08 -1.58
C ASP A 63 0.45 -15.52 -3.02
N PHE A 64 1.56 -15.40 -3.75
CA PHE A 64 1.59 -14.94 -5.13
C PHE A 64 1.72 -16.08 -6.14
N THR A 65 0.89 -16.01 -7.18
CA THR A 65 0.85 -16.95 -8.30
C THR A 65 0.89 -16.19 -9.62
N ASP A 66 1.12 -16.90 -10.74
CA ASP A 66 1.14 -16.31 -12.10
C ASP A 66 2.05 -15.08 -12.23
N ILE A 67 3.24 -15.15 -11.63
CA ILE A 67 4.20 -14.05 -11.61
C ILE A 67 4.83 -13.87 -13.00
N GLN A 68 4.65 -12.70 -13.60
CA GLN A 68 5.15 -12.37 -14.93
C GLN A 68 5.90 -11.03 -14.90
N GLN A 69 7.13 -10.99 -15.45
CA GLN A 69 7.90 -9.76 -15.52
C GLN A 69 7.32 -8.83 -16.60
N VAL A 70 7.09 -7.58 -16.24
CA VAL A 70 6.60 -6.53 -17.16
C VAL A 70 7.77 -5.71 -17.69
N THR A 71 8.63 -5.25 -16.79
CA THR A 71 9.77 -4.40 -17.16
C THR A 71 10.83 -4.39 -16.07
N GLU A 72 12.01 -3.92 -16.42
CA GLU A 72 13.14 -3.72 -15.53
C GLU A 72 13.74 -2.34 -15.79
N GLY A 73 13.88 -1.54 -14.72
CA GLY A 73 14.62 -0.28 -14.74
C GLY A 73 15.94 -0.41 -13.98
N GLY A 74 16.65 0.71 -13.77
CA GLY A 74 17.91 0.71 -13.01
C GLY A 74 17.75 0.17 -11.59
N PHE A 75 16.73 0.65 -10.87
CA PHE A 75 16.58 0.42 -9.42
C PHE A 75 15.55 -0.65 -9.05
N SER A 76 14.70 -1.08 -9.99
CA SER A 76 13.62 -2.02 -9.68
C SER A 76 13.23 -2.89 -10.87
N LYS A 77 12.62 -4.03 -10.57
CA LYS A 77 11.92 -4.91 -11.51
C LYS A 77 10.43 -4.87 -11.21
N ILE A 78 9.62 -4.80 -12.25
CA ILE A 78 8.15 -4.75 -12.13
C ILE A 78 7.58 -6.05 -12.66
N PHE A 79 6.73 -6.68 -11.87
CA PHE A 79 6.00 -7.89 -12.24
C PHE A 79 4.50 -7.67 -12.03
N THR A 80 3.68 -8.44 -12.74
CA THR A 80 2.29 -8.69 -12.35
C THR A 80 2.18 -10.07 -11.70
N ALA A 81 1.23 -10.23 -10.81
CA ALA A 81 0.92 -11.51 -10.16
C ALA A 81 -0.56 -11.59 -9.78
N LEU A 82 -1.03 -12.78 -9.44
CA LEU A 82 -2.28 -13.00 -8.71
C LEU A 82 -1.97 -13.20 -7.22
N TRP A 83 -2.58 -12.39 -6.37
CA TRP A 83 -2.56 -12.58 -4.93
C TRP A 83 -3.77 -13.40 -4.51
N VAL A 84 -3.56 -14.66 -4.13
CA VAL A 84 -4.64 -15.66 -3.97
C VAL A 84 -5.63 -15.27 -2.87
N LYS A 85 -5.13 -14.71 -1.76
CA LYS A 85 -5.96 -14.24 -0.65
C LYS A 85 -6.55 -12.86 -0.93
N GLY A 86 -5.82 -11.98 -1.61
CA GLY A 86 -6.18 -10.59 -1.80
C GLY A 86 -6.16 -9.74 -0.52
N ARG A 87 -6.48 -8.46 -0.67
CA ARG A 87 -6.44 -7.49 0.42
C ARG A 87 -7.49 -7.73 1.51
N ILE A 88 -7.21 -7.29 2.73
CA ILE A 88 -8.22 -7.24 3.80
C ILE A 88 -9.31 -6.22 3.44
N THR A 89 -10.58 -6.63 3.59
CA THR A 89 -11.74 -5.76 3.31
C THR A 89 -12.39 -5.25 4.60
N ARG A 90 -12.91 -6.16 5.44
CA ARG A 90 -13.62 -5.80 6.67
C ARG A 90 -13.38 -6.84 7.76
N TYR A 91 -13.42 -6.41 9.01
CA TYR A 91 -13.48 -7.30 10.16
C TYR A 91 -14.92 -7.77 10.41
N SER A 92 -15.13 -9.09 10.51
CA SER A 92 -16.45 -9.72 10.70
C SER A 92 -16.80 -10.00 12.16
N GLY A 93 -15.93 -9.68 13.12
CA GLY A 93 -16.12 -10.05 14.54
C GLY A 93 -15.33 -11.29 14.95
N VAL A 94 -15.12 -12.22 14.01
CA VAL A 94 -14.32 -13.44 14.18
C VAL A 94 -12.95 -13.34 13.52
N GLY A 95 -12.85 -12.60 12.41
CA GLY A 95 -11.61 -12.46 11.65
C GLY A 95 -11.69 -11.37 10.59
N PHE A 96 -10.61 -11.18 9.86
CA PHE A 96 -10.58 -10.29 8.71
C PHE A 96 -11.03 -11.01 7.45
N ASN A 97 -12.08 -10.49 6.82
CA ASN A 97 -12.50 -10.91 5.49
C ASN A 97 -11.48 -10.41 4.46
N ARG A 98 -11.34 -11.21 3.41
CA ARG A 98 -10.39 -11.01 2.31
C ARG A 98 -11.16 -10.79 1.02
N ALA A 99 -10.60 -10.03 0.09
CA ALA A 99 -11.23 -9.76 -1.20
C ALA A 99 -11.31 -10.99 -2.12
N GLY A 100 -10.52 -12.04 -1.81
CA GLY A 100 -10.29 -13.16 -2.73
C GLY A 100 -9.22 -12.82 -3.75
N SER A 101 -9.00 -13.73 -4.71
CA SER A 101 -7.93 -13.59 -5.70
C SER A 101 -7.97 -12.24 -6.42
N GLU A 102 -6.86 -11.51 -6.37
CA GLU A 102 -6.74 -10.15 -6.92
C GLU A 102 -5.48 -10.02 -7.77
N LYS A 103 -5.60 -9.42 -8.96
CA LYS A 103 -4.44 -9.09 -9.80
C LYS A 103 -3.71 -7.88 -9.23
N ILE A 104 -2.40 -8.02 -9.06
CA ILE A 104 -1.55 -7.03 -8.40
C ILE A 104 -0.28 -6.75 -9.22
N VAL A 105 0.42 -5.70 -8.81
CA VAL A 105 1.77 -5.35 -9.27
C VAL A 105 2.76 -5.60 -8.13
N LEU A 106 3.86 -6.27 -8.45
CA LEU A 106 5.00 -6.45 -7.56
C LEU A 106 6.15 -5.58 -8.07
N LYS A 107 6.51 -4.55 -7.30
CA LYS A 107 7.72 -3.75 -7.54
C LYS A 107 8.83 -4.28 -6.65
N VAL A 108 9.76 -5.04 -7.23
CA VAL A 108 10.93 -5.60 -6.55
C VAL A 108 12.05 -4.57 -6.59
N LEU A 109 12.55 -4.15 -5.43
CA LEU A 109 13.67 -3.23 -5.33
C LEU A 109 14.99 -4.01 -5.39
N LYS A 110 15.88 -3.65 -6.32
CA LYS A 110 17.19 -4.33 -6.42
C LYS A 110 18.05 -3.98 -5.21
N ASP A 111 18.94 -4.89 -4.85
CA ASP A 111 19.94 -4.72 -3.78
C ASP A 111 19.35 -4.30 -2.42
N SER A 112 18.09 -4.64 -2.17
CA SER A 112 17.34 -4.26 -0.97
C SER A 112 17.40 -5.31 0.13
N LYS A 113 18.13 -6.42 -0.09
CA LYS A 113 18.36 -7.47 0.92
C LYS A 113 18.80 -6.90 2.26
N ASN A 114 19.70 -5.93 2.23
CA ASN A 114 20.09 -5.17 3.41
C ASN A 114 19.21 -3.93 3.45
N ILE A 115 18.37 -3.82 4.48
CA ILE A 115 17.59 -2.61 4.70
C ILE A 115 18.55 -1.43 4.77
N ASN A 116 18.46 -0.57 3.78
CA ASN A 116 19.19 0.68 3.75
C ASN A 116 18.22 1.85 3.97
N SER A 117 18.78 3.03 4.20
CA SER A 117 18.01 4.26 4.43
C SER A 117 17.08 4.60 3.26
N GLU A 118 17.42 4.16 2.04
CA GLU A 118 16.60 4.38 0.84
C GLU A 118 15.31 3.55 0.87
N PHE A 119 15.38 2.27 1.22
CA PHE A 119 14.20 1.42 1.42
C PHE A 119 13.26 2.00 2.49
N ILE A 120 13.81 2.35 3.65
CA ILE A 120 13.03 2.94 4.75
C ILE A 120 12.40 4.26 4.31
N LYS A 121 13.14 5.11 3.58
CA LYS A 121 12.64 6.38 3.04
C LYS A 121 11.51 6.17 2.03
N GLU A 122 11.66 5.23 1.09
CA GLU A 122 10.63 4.95 0.09
C GLU A 122 9.36 4.37 0.74
N LEU A 123 9.52 3.46 1.70
CA LEU A 123 8.42 2.87 2.45
C LEU A 123 7.74 3.90 3.37
N HIS A 124 8.52 4.78 4.02
CA HIS A 124 7.99 5.96 4.73
C HIS A 124 7.20 6.88 3.80
N ASN A 125 7.72 7.20 2.61
CA ASN A 125 7.01 8.04 1.64
C ASN A 125 5.68 7.38 1.21
N ILE A 126 5.69 6.07 0.96
CA ILE A 126 4.47 5.31 0.67
C ILE A 126 3.52 5.33 1.86
N ALA A 127 3.99 5.18 3.09
CA ALA A 127 3.15 5.17 4.29
C ALA A 127 2.58 6.56 4.64
N LEU A 128 3.40 7.62 4.55
CA LEU A 128 3.09 8.98 5.01
C LEU A 128 2.35 9.84 3.99
N THR A 129 2.45 9.52 2.70
CA THR A 129 1.63 10.22 1.69
C THR A 129 0.15 9.86 1.81
N GLN A 130 -0.24 8.83 2.58
CA GLN A 130 -1.59 8.24 2.52
C GLN A 130 -2.63 8.67 3.57
N PRO A 131 -2.29 9.21 4.77
CA PRO A 131 -3.30 9.64 5.73
C PRO A 131 -4.06 10.91 5.30
N ASN A 132 -3.38 11.83 4.58
CA ASN A 132 -3.91 13.15 4.22
C ASN A 132 -4.07 13.37 2.70
N SER A 133 -3.69 12.41 1.84
CA SER A 133 -3.77 12.63 0.40
C SER A 133 -5.15 12.33 -0.16
N ASN A 134 -5.54 13.27 -1.00
CA ASN A 134 -6.54 13.19 -2.05
C ASN A 134 -6.58 11.81 -2.73
N ARG A 135 -7.73 11.42 -3.29
CA ARG A 135 -8.05 10.06 -3.82
C ARG A 135 -7.16 9.57 -4.99
N TYR A 136 -6.10 10.29 -5.31
CA TYR A 136 -5.29 10.19 -6.51
C TYR A 136 -3.92 9.53 -6.31
N ILE A 137 -3.53 9.20 -5.07
CA ILE A 137 -2.28 8.45 -4.79
C ILE A 137 -2.57 6.96 -4.68
N ILE A 138 -1.81 6.15 -5.42
CA ILE A 138 -1.90 4.68 -5.41
C ILE A 138 -1.48 4.15 -4.04
N ARG A 139 -2.40 3.46 -3.36
CA ARG A 139 -2.16 2.88 -2.05
C ARG A 139 -1.53 1.49 -2.19
N SER A 140 -0.33 1.30 -1.65
CA SER A 140 0.28 -0.03 -1.54
C SER A 140 -0.54 -0.93 -0.62
N TYR A 141 -0.72 -2.19 -0.96
CA TYR A 141 -1.35 -3.17 -0.06
C TYR A 141 -0.39 -3.64 1.03
N GLY A 142 0.90 -3.68 0.74
CA GLY A 142 1.83 -4.29 1.66
C GLY A 142 3.26 -4.40 1.14
N VAL A 143 4.02 -5.16 1.91
CA VAL A 143 5.42 -5.48 1.66
C VAL A 143 5.57 -7.00 1.69
N SER A 144 6.42 -7.52 0.83
CA SER A 144 6.87 -8.91 0.82
C SER A 144 8.38 -8.96 0.63
N GLN A 145 8.96 -10.15 0.63
CA GLN A 145 10.36 -10.38 0.33
C GLN A 145 10.52 -11.60 -0.58
N ASP A 146 11.29 -11.44 -1.64
CA ASP A 146 11.66 -12.53 -2.53
C ASP A 146 12.50 -13.57 -1.74
N PRO A 147 12.06 -14.83 -1.65
CA PRO A 147 12.76 -15.82 -0.85
C PRO A 147 14.16 -16.18 -1.39
N LYS A 148 14.41 -16.00 -2.70
CA LYS A 148 15.68 -16.30 -3.38
C LYS A 148 16.65 -15.12 -3.29
N THR A 149 16.21 -13.94 -3.71
CA THR A 149 17.09 -12.76 -3.77
C THR A 149 17.16 -12.00 -2.45
N LYS A 150 16.19 -12.24 -1.56
CA LYS A 150 15.97 -11.49 -0.32
C LYS A 150 15.64 -10.01 -0.54
N ASN A 151 15.41 -9.59 -1.78
CA ASN A 151 14.97 -8.26 -2.10
C ASN A 151 13.54 -8.04 -1.63
N TYR A 152 13.27 -6.85 -1.09
CA TYR A 152 11.93 -6.44 -0.71
C TYR A 152 11.08 -6.08 -1.92
N ILE A 153 9.78 -6.31 -1.75
CA ILE A 153 8.77 -6.18 -2.78
C ILE A 153 7.65 -5.30 -2.26
N PHE A 154 7.31 -4.27 -3.02
CA PHE A 154 6.07 -3.52 -2.82
C PHE A 154 4.93 -4.17 -3.57
N VAL A 155 3.82 -4.38 -2.86
CA VAL A 155 2.61 -5.00 -3.40
C VAL A 155 1.57 -3.92 -3.65
N MET A 156 1.22 -3.69 -4.91
CA MET A 156 0.41 -2.54 -5.34
C MET A 156 -0.81 -2.99 -6.15
N PRO A 157 -1.90 -2.20 -6.19
CA PRO A 157 -3.02 -2.45 -7.10
C PRO A 157 -2.56 -2.46 -8.55
N TYR A 158 -3.10 -3.39 -9.33
CA TYR A 158 -2.96 -3.36 -10.78
C TYR A 158 -3.85 -2.27 -11.39
N ILE A 159 -3.24 -1.37 -12.18
CA ILE A 159 -3.97 -0.31 -12.89
C ILE A 159 -4.20 -0.74 -14.34
N LYS A 160 -5.47 -0.98 -14.67
CA LYS A 160 -5.88 -1.47 -16.00
C LYS A 160 -5.54 -0.53 -17.16
N HIS A 161 -5.47 0.78 -16.89
CA HIS A 161 -5.26 1.80 -17.92
C HIS A 161 -3.79 2.10 -18.20
N GLY A 162 -2.88 1.29 -17.65
CA GLY A 162 -1.45 1.45 -17.88
C GLY A 162 -0.85 2.63 -17.13
N SER A 163 0.36 3.02 -17.53
CA SER A 163 1.10 4.12 -16.91
C SER A 163 0.78 5.47 -17.58
N LEU A 164 0.96 6.56 -16.84
CA LEU A 164 0.91 7.92 -17.41
C LEU A 164 1.86 8.07 -18.61
N ARG A 165 3.02 7.40 -18.57
CA ARG A 165 3.98 7.41 -19.69
C ARG A 165 3.40 6.77 -20.94
N GLU A 166 2.71 5.64 -20.83
CA GLU A 166 2.04 4.99 -21.96
C GLU A 166 0.92 5.85 -22.50
N TYR A 167 0.13 6.46 -21.61
CA TYR A 167 -0.92 7.39 -22.01
C TYR A 167 -0.36 8.59 -22.78
N LEU A 168 0.64 9.28 -22.19
CA LEU A 168 1.29 10.42 -22.83
C LEU A 168 1.97 10.04 -24.14
N SER A 169 2.54 8.84 -24.26
CA SER A 169 3.14 8.40 -25.53
C SER A 169 2.13 8.26 -26.68
N LYS A 170 0.85 8.05 -26.37
CA LYS A 170 -0.22 7.90 -27.35
C LYS A 170 -1.03 9.18 -27.59
N HIS A 171 -1.11 10.03 -26.57
CA HIS A 171 -2.00 11.20 -26.55
C HIS A 171 -1.25 12.51 -26.36
N PHE A 172 0.07 12.55 -26.60
CA PHE A 172 0.89 13.74 -26.36
C PHE A 172 0.32 14.98 -27.07
N ASP A 173 -0.08 14.83 -28.33
CA ASP A 173 -0.60 15.90 -29.18
C ASP A 173 -1.99 16.40 -28.75
N GLU A 174 -2.71 15.62 -27.94
CA GLU A 174 -4.02 15.98 -27.39
C GLU A 174 -3.91 16.74 -26.06
N VAL A 175 -2.72 16.78 -25.46
CA VAL A 175 -2.46 17.51 -24.21
C VAL A 175 -2.45 19.01 -24.49
N LYS A 176 -3.58 19.67 -24.22
CA LYS A 176 -3.68 21.13 -24.29
C LYS A 176 -3.05 21.76 -23.06
N TRP A 177 -2.00 22.55 -23.27
CA TRP A 177 -1.49 23.46 -22.26
C TRP A 177 -2.54 24.55 -22.05
N MET A 178 -3.03 24.73 -20.83
CA MET A 178 -3.79 25.94 -20.52
C MET A 178 -2.79 27.10 -20.47
N ASP A 179 -2.92 28.04 -21.41
CA ASP A 179 -2.15 29.28 -21.40
C ASP A 179 -2.47 30.03 -20.10
N TRP A 180 -1.52 30.03 -19.17
CA TRP A 180 -1.63 30.90 -18.01
C TRP A 180 -1.34 32.31 -18.49
N GLY A 181 -2.40 33.09 -18.68
CA GLY A 181 -2.37 34.42 -19.29
C GLY A 181 -1.37 35.35 -18.61
N GLY A 182 -0.18 35.46 -19.20
CA GLY A 182 0.72 36.59 -18.98
C GLY A 182 0.11 37.81 -19.67
N SER A 183 -0.41 38.74 -18.88
CA SER A 183 -0.71 40.09 -19.32
C SER A 183 0.50 40.66 -20.07
N LYS A 184 0.34 40.88 -21.38
CA LYS A 184 1.29 41.60 -22.21
C LYS A 184 1.47 43.00 -21.62
N GLY A 185 2.63 43.25 -21.02
CA GLY A 185 3.12 44.62 -20.83
C GLY A 185 3.33 45.23 -22.21
N SER A 186 2.52 46.23 -22.52
CA SER A 186 2.68 47.11 -23.68
C SER A 186 4.07 47.77 -23.66
N LYS A 187 4.69 47.83 -24.85
CA LYS A 187 5.89 48.60 -25.14
C LYS A 187 5.75 50.07 -24.77
#